data_AF-A0A2A9EBF7-F1
#
_entry.id   AF-A0A2A9EBF7-F1
#
_cell.length_a   1.000
_cell.length_b   1.000
_cell.length_c   1.000
_cell.angle_alpha   90.00
_cell.angle_beta   90.00
_cell.angle_gamma   90.00
#
_symmetry.space_group_name_H-M   'P 1'
#
loop_
_entity.id
_entity.type
_entity.pdbx_description
1 polymer ?
#
loop_
_entity_poly.entity_id
_entity_poly.type
_entity_poly.pdbx_seq_one_letter_code
_entity_poly.pdbx_strand_id
1 'polypeptide(L)'
;MSQAPHVEHDAPGAQPGDAPAAAPAAPSAAPADGGASVADTTELLALVAQIESVAFLRIAGAATAAPDPSSRLRLARLAGAALARQETILRRIAELEGDAEAADERMLALDATFDDYDHRTQPSSWWEEILKSYVGHGVAVDFCRIVAGALDPQSRDIIMGVIEDGMASERSIEVLDSATSDDEVLASRLALWARRLVGEALSLVQQLLADRPALTRLLATAVEQRFADDERPADHHAWLFGQLTAEHTRRMGRLGLAA
;
A
#
# COMPACT_ATOMS: atom_id res chain seq x y z
N MET A 1 10.24 -82.96 -1.70
CA MET A 1 10.27 -83.20 -0.24
C MET A 1 11.23 -82.19 0.37
N SER A 2 10.69 -81.17 1.03
CA SER A 2 11.23 -80.49 2.23
C SER A 2 10.37 -79.26 2.52
N GLN A 3 9.47 -79.41 3.51
CA GLN A 3 8.94 -78.34 4.37
C GLN A 3 10.10 -77.80 5.25
N ALA A 4 10.14 -76.61 5.85
CA ALA A 4 9.16 -75.68 6.42
C ALA A 4 9.86 -74.30 6.64
N PRO A 5 9.34 -73.30 7.40
CA PRO A 5 7.94 -72.96 7.74
C PRO A 5 7.55 -71.49 7.43
N HIS A 6 6.25 -71.24 7.53
CA HIS A 6 5.59 -69.94 7.71
C HIS A 6 6.17 -69.15 8.89
N VAL A 7 6.33 -67.84 8.71
CA VAL A 7 6.17 -66.84 9.80
C VAL A 7 5.21 -65.77 9.30
N GLU A 8 4.02 -65.81 9.86
CA GLU A 8 2.95 -64.84 9.76
C GLU A 8 3.30 -63.66 10.68
N HIS A 9 3.40 -62.45 10.13
CA HIS A 9 3.50 -61.23 10.93
C HIS A 9 2.17 -60.49 10.82
N ASP A 10 1.31 -60.78 11.79
CA ASP A 10 0.07 -60.09 12.08
C ASP A 10 0.41 -58.67 12.56
N ALA A 11 0.14 -57.68 11.72
CA ALA A 11 0.25 -56.27 12.08
C ALA A 11 -1.15 -55.73 12.38
N PRO A 12 -1.41 -55.18 13.58
CA PRO A 12 -2.74 -54.71 13.95
C PRO A 12 -3.09 -53.46 13.15
N GLY A 13 -4.29 -53.47 12.56
CA GLY A 13 -4.87 -52.34 11.86
C GLY A 13 -5.00 -51.11 12.77
N ALA A 14 -4.31 -50.04 12.39
CA ALA A 14 -4.50 -48.72 12.99
C ALA A 14 -5.85 -48.16 12.52
N GLN A 15 -6.78 -47.98 13.46
CA GLN A 15 -7.97 -47.18 13.24
C GLN A 15 -7.59 -45.71 13.03
N PRO A 16 -8.27 -44.95 12.14
CA PRO A 16 -8.09 -43.51 12.07
C PRO A 16 -8.65 -42.89 13.35
N GLY A 17 -7.74 -42.38 14.19
CA GLY A 17 -8.08 -41.61 15.39
C GLY A 17 -8.70 -40.27 15.00
N ASP A 18 -9.84 -40.00 15.61
CA ASP A 18 -10.59 -38.75 15.55
C ASP A 18 -9.67 -37.59 15.99
N ALA A 19 -9.27 -36.74 15.04
CA ALA A 19 -8.52 -35.53 15.35
C ALA A 19 -9.47 -34.50 15.97
N PRO A 20 -9.15 -33.88 17.11
CA PRO A 20 -10.03 -32.86 17.68
C PRO A 20 -10.11 -31.68 16.70
N ALA A 21 -11.33 -31.41 16.23
CA ALA A 21 -11.64 -30.26 15.41
C ALA A 21 -11.12 -28.99 16.10
N ALA A 22 -10.21 -28.26 15.44
CA ALA A 22 -9.70 -26.99 15.90
C ALA A 22 -10.87 -26.03 16.10
N ALA A 23 -11.09 -25.60 17.35
CA ALA A 23 -12.07 -24.60 17.68
C ALA A 23 -11.74 -23.28 16.94
N PRO A 24 -12.76 -22.52 16.49
CA PRO A 24 -12.52 -21.22 15.87
C PRO A 24 -11.77 -20.32 16.86
N ALA A 25 -10.62 -19.80 16.43
CA ALA A 25 -9.84 -18.84 17.18
C ALA A 25 -10.71 -17.63 17.53
N ALA A 26 -10.82 -17.33 18.83
CA ALA A 26 -11.52 -16.16 19.33
C ALA A 26 -10.88 -14.88 18.76
N PRO A 27 -11.66 -13.81 18.51
CA PRO A 27 -11.09 -12.55 18.03
C PRO A 27 -10.07 -12.03 19.04
N SER A 28 -8.86 -11.77 18.54
CA SER A 28 -7.78 -11.12 19.28
C SER A 28 -8.31 -9.83 19.92
N ALA A 29 -8.23 -9.77 21.25
CA ALA A 29 -8.74 -8.65 22.03
C ALA A 29 -8.07 -7.35 21.57
N ALA A 30 -8.88 -6.33 21.28
CA ALA A 30 -8.39 -4.98 21.07
C ALA A 30 -7.50 -4.56 22.27
N PRO A 31 -6.36 -3.90 22.04
CA PRO A 31 -5.46 -3.52 23.12
C PRO A 31 -6.18 -2.58 24.09
N ALA A 32 -5.84 -2.70 25.38
CA ALA A 32 -6.48 -1.97 26.48
C ALA A 32 -6.29 -0.43 26.42
N ASP A 33 -5.44 0.07 25.52
CA ASP A 33 -5.01 1.47 25.44
C ASP A 33 -5.65 2.27 24.29
N GLY A 34 -6.65 1.72 23.58
CA GLY A 34 -7.36 2.43 22.51
C GLY A 34 -6.54 2.68 21.23
N GLY A 35 -5.40 2.01 21.09
CA GLY A 35 -4.58 1.98 19.87
C GLY A 35 -4.95 0.84 18.92
N ALA A 36 -4.39 0.86 17.72
CA ALA A 36 -4.53 -0.24 16.75
C ALA A 36 -4.05 -1.59 17.31
N SER A 37 -4.72 -2.69 16.95
CA SER A 37 -4.21 -4.03 17.24
C SER A 37 -2.94 -4.32 16.42
N VAL A 38 -2.15 -5.32 16.84
CA VAL A 38 -0.98 -5.77 16.07
C VAL A 38 -1.40 -6.16 14.65
N ALA A 39 -2.48 -6.95 14.52
CA ALA A 39 -2.99 -7.39 13.22
C ALA A 39 -3.39 -6.21 12.31
N ASP A 40 -4.07 -5.21 12.87
CA ASP A 40 -4.43 -4.00 12.11
C ASP A 40 -3.19 -3.20 11.70
N THR A 41 -2.24 -3.03 12.62
CA THR A 41 -0.97 -2.34 12.37
C THR A 41 -0.19 -3.01 11.24
N THR A 42 -0.04 -4.33 11.29
CA THR A 42 0.68 -5.10 10.27
C THR A 42 -0.04 -5.10 8.91
N GLU A 43 -1.37 -4.96 8.89
CA GLU A 43 -2.13 -4.83 7.64
C GLU A 43 -1.77 -3.54 6.91
N LEU A 44 -1.74 -2.40 7.62
CA LEU A 44 -1.35 -1.12 7.03
C LEU A 44 0.13 -1.12 6.62
N LEU A 45 1.01 -1.69 7.45
CA LEU A 45 2.42 -1.84 7.10
C LEU A 45 2.57 -2.68 5.82
N ALA A 46 1.86 -3.80 5.69
CA ALA A 46 1.91 -4.62 4.47
C ALA A 46 1.45 -3.85 3.23
N LEU A 47 0.40 -3.01 3.36
CA LEU A 47 -0.04 -2.14 2.27
C LEU A 47 1.06 -1.13 1.86
N VAL A 48 1.73 -0.51 2.83
CA VAL A 48 2.85 0.41 2.55
C VAL A 48 4.02 -0.32 1.87
N ALA A 49 4.36 -1.53 2.34
CA ALA A 49 5.39 -2.36 1.72
C ALA A 49 5.05 -2.72 0.26
N GLN A 50 3.78 -3.03 -0.02
CA GLN A 50 3.31 -3.30 -1.38
C GLN A 50 3.37 -2.05 -2.27
N ILE A 51 3.01 -0.87 -1.74
CA ILE A 51 3.13 0.41 -2.47
C ILE A 51 4.59 0.67 -2.88
N GLU A 52 5.55 0.42 -1.98
CA GLU A 52 6.98 0.55 -2.30
C GLU A 52 7.46 -0.52 -3.29
N SER A 53 6.91 -1.74 -3.24
CA SER A 53 7.15 -2.81 -4.23
C SER A 53 6.78 -2.36 -5.65
N VAL A 54 5.56 -1.84 -5.80
CA VAL A 54 5.04 -1.34 -7.08
C VAL A 54 5.88 -0.17 -7.57
N ALA A 55 6.27 0.74 -6.66
CA ALA A 55 7.17 1.83 -6.99
C ALA A 55 8.54 1.32 -7.49
N PHE A 56 9.15 0.37 -6.79
CA PHE A 56 10.41 -0.26 -7.18
C PHE A 56 10.34 -0.85 -8.58
N LEU A 57 9.37 -1.72 -8.86
CA LEU A 57 9.25 -2.41 -10.15
C LEU A 57 9.08 -1.43 -11.30
N ARG A 58 8.26 -0.39 -11.11
CA ARG A 58 8.05 0.67 -12.10
C ARG A 58 9.34 1.47 -12.35
N ILE A 59 10.03 1.90 -11.30
CA ILE A 59 11.26 2.69 -11.43
C ILE A 59 12.38 1.85 -12.06
N ALA A 60 12.49 0.57 -11.69
CA ALA A 60 13.44 -0.36 -12.27
C ALA A 60 13.14 -0.57 -13.78
N GLY A 61 11.88 -0.77 -14.15
CA GLY A 61 11.44 -0.83 -15.53
C GLY A 61 11.82 0.43 -16.32
N ALA A 62 11.53 1.62 -15.76
CA ALA A 62 11.94 2.89 -16.37
C ALA A 62 13.47 3.03 -16.52
N ALA A 63 14.25 2.52 -15.57
CA ALA A 63 15.71 2.52 -15.66
C ALA A 63 16.21 1.70 -16.87
N THR A 64 15.57 0.58 -17.18
CA THR A 64 15.93 -0.23 -18.37
C THR A 64 15.65 0.49 -19.68
N ALA A 65 14.60 1.31 -19.73
CA ALA A 65 14.19 2.09 -20.90
C ALA A 65 14.93 3.44 -21.04
N ALA A 66 15.75 3.83 -20.07
CA ALA A 66 16.38 5.15 -20.05
C ALA A 66 17.37 5.36 -21.23
N PRO A 67 17.29 6.52 -21.92
CA PRO A 67 18.02 6.76 -23.16
C PRO A 67 19.53 7.00 -22.96
N ASP A 68 19.94 7.43 -21.77
CA ASP A 68 21.35 7.74 -21.45
C ASP A 68 21.81 7.09 -20.13
N PRO A 69 23.13 6.80 -19.97
CA PRO A 69 23.66 6.15 -18.78
C PRO A 69 23.45 6.92 -17.47
N SER A 70 23.39 8.26 -17.53
CA SER A 70 23.23 9.11 -16.36
C SER A 70 21.81 8.98 -15.79
N SER A 71 20.80 9.03 -16.67
CA SER A 71 19.40 8.76 -16.31
C SER A 71 19.20 7.34 -15.79
N ARG A 72 19.82 6.34 -16.44
CA ARG A 72 19.78 4.94 -15.98
C ARG A 72 20.33 4.78 -14.56
N LEU A 73 21.51 5.35 -14.27
CA LEU A 73 22.13 5.26 -12.94
C LEU A 73 21.28 5.96 -11.87
N ARG A 74 20.68 7.11 -12.19
CA ARG A 74 19.76 7.81 -11.27
C ARG A 74 18.54 6.98 -10.95
N LEU A 75 17.87 6.43 -11.95
CA LEU A 75 16.66 5.61 -11.77
C LEU A 75 16.98 4.31 -11.02
N ALA A 76 18.11 3.65 -11.32
CA ALA A 76 18.56 2.47 -10.58
C ALA A 76 18.76 2.76 -9.08
N ARG A 77 19.33 3.92 -8.73
CA ARG A 77 19.46 4.35 -7.33
C ARG A 77 18.11 4.61 -6.66
N LEU A 78 17.18 5.23 -7.38
CA LEU A 78 15.83 5.49 -6.87
C LEU A 78 15.05 4.17 -6.65
N ALA A 79 15.20 3.20 -7.55
CA ALA A 79 14.65 1.86 -7.37
C ALA A 79 15.25 1.19 -6.10
N GLY A 80 16.57 1.21 -5.96
CA GLY A 80 17.22 0.67 -4.74
C GLY A 80 16.74 1.32 -3.45
N ALA A 81 16.44 2.61 -3.47
CA ALA A 81 15.87 3.32 -2.31
C ALA A 81 14.44 2.86 -1.99
N ALA A 82 13.59 2.63 -3.00
CA ALA A 82 12.25 2.08 -2.79
C ALA A 82 12.29 0.68 -2.15
N LEU A 83 13.18 -0.17 -2.63
CA LEU A 83 13.40 -1.50 -2.03
C LEU A 83 13.88 -1.39 -0.57
N ALA A 84 14.80 -0.48 -0.26
CA ALA A 84 15.27 -0.27 1.11
C ALA A 84 14.16 0.24 2.06
N ARG A 85 13.22 1.05 1.56
CA ARG A 85 12.05 1.48 2.32
C ARG A 85 11.07 0.33 2.57
N GLN A 86 10.81 -0.49 1.56
CA GLN A 86 10.02 -1.72 1.71
C GLN A 86 10.62 -2.62 2.81
N GLU A 87 11.92 -2.90 2.76
CA GLU A 87 12.63 -3.70 3.78
C GLU A 87 12.54 -3.12 5.19
N THR A 88 12.49 -1.79 5.32
CA THR A 88 12.29 -1.14 6.61
C THR A 88 10.91 -1.43 7.19
N ILE A 89 9.88 -1.46 6.33
CA ILE A 89 8.51 -1.79 6.73
C ILE A 89 8.38 -3.28 7.05
N LEU A 90 8.91 -4.18 6.22
CA LEU A 90 8.86 -5.63 6.45
C LEU A 90 9.54 -6.02 7.77
N ARG A 91 10.68 -5.39 8.10
CA ARG A 91 11.33 -5.58 9.40
C ARG A 91 10.42 -5.21 10.58
N ARG A 92 9.65 -4.12 10.46
CA ARG A 92 8.69 -3.73 11.50
C ARG A 92 7.56 -4.74 11.66
N ILE A 93 7.07 -5.32 10.55
CA ILE A 93 6.08 -6.40 10.62
C ILE A 93 6.68 -7.61 11.36
N ALA A 94 7.89 -8.04 10.97
CA ALA A 94 8.56 -9.17 11.60
C ALA A 94 8.81 -8.96 13.11
N GLU A 95 9.15 -7.74 13.52
CA GLU A 95 9.29 -7.38 14.95
C GLU A 95 7.97 -7.51 15.72
N LEU A 96 6.86 -7.06 15.13
CA LEU A 96 5.53 -7.08 15.76
C LEU A 96 4.96 -8.50 15.88
N GLU A 97 5.28 -9.36 14.92
CA GLU A 97 4.78 -10.73 14.87
C GLU A 97 5.69 -11.77 15.51
N GLY A 98 6.98 -11.44 15.63
CA GLY A 98 8.01 -12.41 16.01
C GLY A 98 8.32 -13.44 14.92
N ASP A 99 7.93 -13.17 13.67
CA ASP A 99 8.15 -14.06 12.52
C ASP A 99 8.46 -13.24 11.25
N ALA A 100 9.59 -13.52 10.62
CA ALA A 100 10.00 -12.86 9.39
C ALA A 100 9.25 -13.38 8.16
N GLU A 101 8.87 -14.66 8.13
CA GLU A 101 8.16 -15.24 6.99
C GLU A 101 6.74 -14.66 6.88
N ALA A 102 6.10 -14.38 8.01
CA ALA A 102 4.79 -13.74 8.09
C ALA A 102 4.76 -12.33 7.44
N ALA A 103 5.88 -11.60 7.48
CA ALA A 103 5.98 -10.28 6.85
C ALA A 103 5.85 -10.36 5.32
N ASP A 104 6.56 -11.31 4.71
CA ASP A 104 6.52 -11.53 3.26
C ASP A 104 5.13 -12.04 2.83
N GLU A 105 4.56 -13.00 3.56
CA GLU A 105 3.23 -13.55 3.26
C GLU A 105 2.14 -12.47 3.26
N ARG A 106 2.17 -11.56 4.25
CA ARG A 106 1.23 -10.43 4.33
C ARG A 106 1.33 -9.49 3.14
N MET A 107 2.55 -9.15 2.74
CA MET A 107 2.76 -8.29 1.58
C MET A 107 2.30 -8.98 0.30
N LEU A 108 2.66 -10.26 0.10
CA LEU A 108 2.26 -11.03 -1.08
C LEU A 108 0.75 -11.22 -1.20
N ALA A 109 0.02 -11.25 -0.08
CA ALA A 109 -1.44 -11.25 -0.08
C ALA A 109 -2.06 -9.95 -0.64
N LEU A 110 -1.26 -8.91 -0.91
CA LEU A 110 -1.67 -7.65 -1.55
C LEU A 110 -1.25 -7.57 -3.02
N ASP A 111 -0.67 -8.61 -3.63
CA ASP A 111 -0.07 -8.55 -4.98
C ASP A 111 -1.02 -7.93 -6.02
N ALA A 112 -2.25 -8.47 -6.13
CA ALA A 112 -3.26 -8.05 -7.09
C ALA A 112 -4.01 -6.74 -6.71
N THR A 113 -3.65 -6.08 -5.61
CA THR A 113 -4.38 -4.91 -5.08
C THR A 113 -4.43 -3.76 -6.10
N PHE A 114 -3.36 -3.57 -6.86
CA PHE A 114 -3.22 -2.43 -7.76
C PHE A 114 -3.55 -2.76 -9.22
N ASP A 115 -3.86 -4.01 -9.55
CA ASP A 115 -4.01 -4.49 -10.93
C ASP A 115 -5.12 -3.77 -11.72
N ASP A 116 -6.33 -3.64 -11.15
CA ASP A 116 -7.44 -2.95 -11.84
C ASP A 116 -7.14 -1.45 -11.98
N TYR A 117 -6.55 -0.84 -10.94
CA TYR A 117 -6.11 0.55 -11.02
C TYR A 117 -5.11 0.72 -12.17
N ASP A 118 -4.09 -0.13 -12.25
CA ASP A 118 -3.06 -0.06 -13.28
C ASP A 118 -3.61 -0.32 -14.68
N HIS A 119 -4.48 -1.31 -14.83
CA HIS A 119 -5.15 -1.63 -16.08
C HIS A 119 -6.01 -0.46 -16.57
N ARG A 120 -6.74 0.20 -15.68
CA ARG A 120 -7.58 1.36 -16.02
C ARG A 120 -6.80 2.65 -16.22
N THR A 121 -5.58 2.72 -15.70
CA THR A 121 -4.74 3.92 -15.74
C THR A 121 -3.50 3.74 -16.61
N GLN A 122 -3.61 3.00 -17.72
CA GLN A 122 -2.51 2.92 -18.69
C GLN A 122 -2.26 4.30 -19.34
N PRO A 123 -1.06 4.87 -19.19
CA PRO A 123 -0.74 6.16 -19.79
C PRO A 123 -0.48 6.01 -21.29
N SER A 124 -0.94 6.99 -22.06
CA SER A 124 -0.74 7.06 -23.51
C SER A 124 0.50 7.86 -23.90
N SER A 125 1.14 8.53 -22.93
CA SER A 125 2.33 9.34 -23.15
C SER A 125 3.26 9.33 -21.94
N TRP A 126 4.50 9.75 -22.16
CA TRP A 126 5.48 9.94 -21.09
C TRP A 126 4.94 10.87 -19.99
N TRP A 127 4.26 11.97 -20.36
CA TRP A 127 3.78 12.97 -19.40
C TRP A 127 2.67 12.41 -18.51
N GLU A 128 1.82 11.56 -19.08
CA GLU A 128 0.79 10.82 -18.36
C GLU A 128 1.38 9.78 -17.39
N GLU A 129 2.50 9.15 -17.74
CA GLU A 129 3.24 8.22 -16.87
C GLU A 129 3.82 8.95 -15.65
N ILE A 130 4.43 10.12 -15.85
CA ILE A 130 4.93 10.94 -14.74
C ILE A 130 3.80 11.48 -13.87
N LEU A 131 2.71 11.94 -14.49
CA LEU A 131 1.58 12.44 -13.73
C LEU A 131 0.90 11.31 -12.94
N LYS A 132 0.80 10.10 -13.50
CA LYS A 132 0.35 8.89 -12.77
C LYS A 132 1.24 8.61 -11.57
N SER A 133 2.56 8.64 -11.75
CA SER A 133 3.50 8.45 -10.63
C SER A 133 3.34 9.51 -9.54
N TYR A 134 3.02 10.76 -9.87
CA TYR A 134 2.86 11.82 -8.89
C TYR A 134 1.49 11.81 -8.20
N VAL A 135 0.41 11.66 -8.97
CA VAL A 135 -0.96 11.71 -8.45
C VAL A 135 -1.36 10.39 -7.81
N GLY A 136 -1.13 9.26 -8.49
CA GLY A 136 -1.54 7.94 -8.01
C GLY A 136 -0.84 7.56 -6.71
N HIS A 137 0.49 7.69 -6.67
CA HIS A 137 1.25 7.47 -5.44
C HIS A 137 0.87 8.49 -4.35
N GLY A 138 0.63 9.76 -4.72
CA GLY A 138 0.20 10.78 -3.76
C GLY A 138 -1.09 10.43 -3.02
N VAL A 139 -2.11 9.90 -3.71
CA VAL A 139 -3.37 9.47 -3.06
C VAL A 139 -3.13 8.29 -2.12
N ALA A 140 -2.35 7.29 -2.54
CA ALA A 140 -2.02 6.14 -1.69
C ALA A 140 -1.26 6.56 -0.43
N VAL A 141 -0.30 7.46 -0.58
CA VAL A 141 0.45 8.06 0.53
C VAL A 141 -0.46 8.84 1.48
N ASP A 142 -1.36 9.68 0.96
CA ASP A 142 -2.25 10.48 1.79
C ASP A 142 -3.25 9.61 2.57
N PHE A 143 -3.72 8.52 1.96
CA PHE A 143 -4.50 7.49 2.65
C PHE A 143 -3.69 6.87 3.79
N CYS A 144 -2.47 6.40 3.50
CA CYS A 144 -1.61 5.78 4.51
C CYS A 144 -1.28 6.74 5.66
N ARG A 145 -1.02 8.03 5.38
CA ARG A 145 -0.78 9.06 6.41
C ARG A 145 -1.97 9.23 7.35
N ILE A 146 -3.19 9.28 6.80
CA ILE A 146 -4.41 9.44 7.61
C ILE A 146 -4.59 8.23 8.53
N VAL A 147 -4.51 7.03 7.96
CA VAL A 147 -4.76 5.78 8.68
C VAL A 147 -3.63 5.47 9.68
N ALA A 148 -2.39 5.86 9.38
CA ALA A 148 -1.25 5.75 10.29
C ALA A 148 -1.43 6.54 11.60
N GLY A 149 -2.36 7.50 11.63
CA GLY A 149 -2.73 8.22 12.85
C GLY A 149 -3.15 7.30 14.00
N ALA A 150 -3.75 6.13 13.69
CA ALA A 150 -4.22 5.15 14.67
C ALA A 150 -3.14 4.26 15.29
N LEU A 151 -1.92 4.25 14.71
CA LEU A 151 -0.87 3.32 15.09
C LEU A 151 -0.13 3.75 16.36
N ASP A 152 0.61 2.81 16.94
CA ASP A 152 1.60 3.12 17.96
C ASP A 152 2.67 4.11 17.41
N PRO A 153 3.28 4.95 18.28
CA PRO A 153 4.22 5.97 17.84
C PRO A 153 5.37 5.43 16.97
N GLN A 154 5.92 4.26 17.30
CA GLN A 154 7.05 3.70 16.55
C GLN A 154 6.64 3.29 15.14
N SER A 155 5.53 2.57 14.98
CA SER A 155 5.04 2.15 13.65
C SER A 155 4.61 3.35 12.81
N ARG A 156 3.97 4.35 13.44
CA ARG A 156 3.61 5.61 12.77
C ARG A 156 4.85 6.34 12.26
N ASP A 157 5.87 6.51 13.11
CA ASP A 157 7.09 7.25 12.74
C ASP A 157 7.85 6.54 11.61
N ILE A 158 7.87 5.20 11.59
CA ILE A 158 8.44 4.41 10.49
C ILE A 158 7.69 4.68 9.18
N ILE A 159 6.35 4.61 9.18
CA ILE A 159 5.54 4.88 7.98
C ILE A 159 5.78 6.32 7.50
N MET A 160 5.80 7.29 8.42
CA MET A 160 6.00 8.69 8.07
C MET A 160 7.39 8.94 7.46
N GLY A 161 8.44 8.32 8.01
CA GLY A 161 9.79 8.39 7.46
C GLY A 161 9.90 7.77 6.06
N VAL A 162 9.31 6.59 5.86
CA VAL A 162 9.24 5.95 4.53
C VAL A 162 8.52 6.84 3.52
N ILE A 163 7.40 7.41 3.92
CA ILE A 163 6.60 8.31 3.07
C ILE A 163 7.40 9.58 2.72
N GLU A 164 8.09 10.19 3.67
CA GLU A 164 8.92 11.38 3.45
C GLU A 164 10.08 11.10 2.50
N ASP A 165 10.82 10.01 2.72
CA ASP A 165 11.92 9.56 1.86
C ASP A 165 11.44 9.12 0.45
N GLY A 166 10.19 8.67 0.35
CA GLY A 166 9.53 8.28 -0.89
C GLY A 166 9.07 9.46 -1.76
N MET A 167 8.93 10.65 -1.18
CA MET A 167 8.50 11.85 -1.90
C MET A 167 9.61 12.41 -2.79
N ALA A 168 9.87 11.75 -3.92
CA ALA A 168 10.63 12.34 -5.03
C ALA A 168 9.75 13.32 -5.85
N SER A 169 8.99 14.19 -5.17
CA SER A 169 7.94 15.01 -5.80
C SER A 169 8.45 16.27 -6.50
N GLU A 170 9.58 16.84 -6.06
CA GLU A 170 10.05 18.13 -6.58
C GLU A 170 10.41 18.07 -8.06
N ARG A 171 11.08 17.00 -8.51
CA ARG A 171 11.48 16.85 -9.92
C ARG A 171 10.28 16.57 -10.84
N SER A 172 9.29 15.81 -10.39
CA SER A 172 8.08 15.57 -11.21
C SER A 172 7.31 16.86 -11.44
N ILE A 173 7.25 17.73 -10.43
CA ILE A 173 6.62 19.06 -10.55
C ILE A 173 7.39 19.91 -11.56
N GLU A 174 8.71 20.05 -11.41
CA GLU A 174 9.52 20.85 -12.35
C GLU A 174 9.39 20.39 -13.80
N VAL A 175 9.41 19.06 -14.03
CA VAL A 175 9.35 18.49 -15.37
C VAL A 175 7.97 18.66 -15.99
N LEU A 176 6.89 18.49 -15.21
CA LEU A 176 5.52 18.71 -15.69
C LEU A 176 5.25 20.19 -15.93
N ASP A 177 5.62 21.05 -14.98
CA ASP A 177 5.42 22.50 -15.06
C ASP A 177 6.12 23.11 -16.28
N SER A 178 7.39 22.73 -16.50
CA SER A 178 8.14 23.15 -17.70
C SER A 178 7.48 22.67 -19.00
N ALA A 179 6.83 21.51 -19.02
CA ALA A 179 6.19 20.98 -20.22
C ALA A 179 4.83 21.65 -20.48
N THR A 180 4.10 22.03 -19.43
CA THR A 180 2.76 22.60 -19.55
C THR A 180 2.74 24.11 -19.67
N SER A 181 3.81 24.81 -19.26
CA SER A 181 3.88 26.27 -19.26
C SER A 181 3.65 26.90 -20.64
N ASP A 182 4.17 26.27 -21.70
CA ASP A 182 4.08 26.77 -23.08
C ASP A 182 3.10 25.97 -23.97
N ASP A 183 2.36 25.00 -23.40
CA ASP A 183 1.42 24.13 -24.13
C ASP A 183 0.11 23.93 -23.36
N GLU A 184 -0.85 24.82 -23.61
CA GLU A 184 -2.18 24.80 -22.99
C GLU A 184 -2.99 23.54 -23.33
N VAL A 185 -2.74 22.93 -24.49
CA VAL A 185 -3.44 21.70 -24.92
C VAL A 185 -2.93 20.52 -24.10
N LEU A 186 -1.61 20.41 -23.92
CA LEU A 186 -1.00 19.42 -23.03
C LEU A 186 -1.50 19.61 -21.60
N ALA A 187 -1.49 20.84 -21.08
CA ALA A 187 -2.00 21.14 -19.74
C ALA A 187 -3.45 20.66 -19.55
N SER A 188 -4.33 20.97 -20.50
CA SER A 188 -5.74 20.56 -20.47
C SER A 188 -5.92 19.04 -20.50
N ARG A 189 -5.12 18.34 -21.32
CA ARG A 189 -5.13 16.87 -21.39
C ARG A 189 -4.66 16.23 -20.10
N LEU A 190 -3.57 16.75 -19.52
CA LEU A 190 -3.04 16.26 -18.25
C LEU A 190 -3.98 16.53 -17.08
N ALA A 191 -4.71 17.65 -17.07
CA ALA A 191 -5.76 17.90 -16.09
C ALA A 191 -6.90 16.86 -16.17
N LEU A 192 -7.35 16.52 -17.39
CA LEU A 192 -8.35 15.46 -17.57
C LEU A 192 -7.84 14.09 -17.14
N TRP A 193 -6.57 13.78 -17.46
CA TRP A 193 -5.93 12.55 -17.02
C TRP A 193 -5.83 12.47 -15.50
N ALA A 194 -5.42 13.54 -14.83
CA ALA A 194 -5.34 13.62 -13.38
C ALA A 194 -6.70 13.38 -12.71
N ARG A 195 -7.79 13.92 -13.26
CA ARG A 195 -9.16 13.64 -12.78
C ARG A 195 -9.53 12.16 -12.90
N ARG A 196 -9.14 11.50 -14.00
CA ARG A 196 -9.31 10.05 -14.14
C ARG A 196 -8.47 9.30 -13.09
N LEU A 197 -7.20 9.66 -12.93
CA LEU A 197 -6.30 9.04 -11.97
C LEU A 197 -6.83 9.10 -10.54
N VAL A 198 -7.30 10.28 -10.08
CA VAL A 198 -7.86 10.41 -8.73
C VAL A 198 -9.16 9.62 -8.60
N GLY A 199 -10.04 9.62 -9.62
CA GLY A 199 -11.28 8.84 -9.57
C GLY A 199 -11.05 7.33 -9.42
N GLU A 200 -10.13 6.76 -10.19
CA GLU A 200 -9.77 5.34 -10.06
C GLU A 200 -9.05 5.07 -8.72
N ALA A 201 -8.21 6.01 -8.23
CA ALA A 201 -7.54 5.86 -6.94
C ALA A 201 -8.53 5.89 -5.75
N LEU A 202 -9.54 6.77 -5.79
CA LEU A 202 -10.59 6.79 -4.77
C LEU A 202 -11.42 5.50 -4.82
N SER A 203 -11.68 4.97 -6.02
CA SER A 203 -12.36 3.67 -6.17
C SER A 203 -11.54 2.52 -5.57
N LEU A 204 -10.22 2.52 -5.76
CA LEU A 204 -9.32 1.56 -5.12
C LEU A 204 -9.33 1.68 -3.58
N VAL A 205 -9.28 2.91 -3.04
CA VAL A 205 -9.38 3.14 -1.58
C VAL A 205 -10.73 2.63 -1.04
N GLN A 206 -11.82 2.86 -1.77
CA GLN A 206 -13.13 2.34 -1.40
C GLN A 206 -13.15 0.80 -1.35
N GLN A 207 -12.57 0.16 -2.37
CA GLN A 207 -12.47 -1.30 -2.42
C GLN A 207 -11.60 -1.84 -1.27
N LEU A 208 -10.45 -1.21 -1.00
CA LEU A 208 -9.58 -1.56 0.13
C LEU A 208 -10.33 -1.52 1.47
N LEU A 209 -11.11 -0.46 1.73
CA LEU A 209 -11.90 -0.35 2.96
C LEU A 209 -13.03 -1.40 3.05
N ALA A 210 -13.61 -1.79 1.90
CA ALA A 210 -14.65 -2.81 1.84
C ALA A 210 -14.09 -4.22 2.06
N ASP A 211 -12.96 -4.54 1.43
CA ASP A 211 -12.37 -5.88 1.43
C ASP A 211 -11.50 -6.13 2.67
N ARG A 212 -11.01 -5.06 3.31
CA ARG A 212 -10.03 -5.15 4.40
C ARG A 212 -10.55 -4.45 5.67
N PRO A 213 -11.29 -5.18 6.54
CA PRO A 213 -11.88 -4.62 7.75
C PRO A 213 -10.89 -3.94 8.71
N ALA A 214 -9.62 -4.37 8.69
CA ALA A 214 -8.54 -3.76 9.46
C ALA A 214 -8.33 -2.28 9.09
N LEU A 215 -8.32 -1.94 7.80
CA LEU A 215 -8.15 -0.56 7.35
C LEU A 215 -9.33 0.34 7.77
N THR A 216 -10.55 -0.22 7.77
CA THR A 216 -11.75 0.50 8.25
C THR A 216 -11.70 0.75 9.75
N ARG A 217 -11.24 -0.23 10.55
CA ARG A 217 -11.02 -0.03 12.00
C ARG A 217 -9.96 1.03 12.27
N LEU A 218 -8.82 0.97 11.58
CA LEU A 218 -7.77 1.97 11.71
C LEU A 218 -8.26 3.38 11.34
N LEU A 219 -9.04 3.52 10.26
CA LEU A 219 -9.63 4.80 9.89
C LEU A 219 -10.52 5.34 11.02
N ALA A 220 -11.38 4.50 11.60
CA ALA A 220 -12.22 4.92 12.71
C ALA A 220 -11.40 5.38 13.91
N THR A 221 -10.41 4.58 14.33
CA THR A 221 -9.51 4.94 15.43
C THR A 221 -8.72 6.23 15.13
N ALA A 222 -8.24 6.43 13.91
CA ALA A 222 -7.50 7.63 13.52
C ALA A 222 -8.39 8.89 13.60
N VAL A 223 -9.66 8.77 13.19
CA VAL A 223 -10.65 9.86 13.31
C VAL A 223 -10.97 10.12 14.79
N GLU A 224 -11.19 9.07 15.57
CA GLU A 224 -11.48 9.17 17.01
C GLU A 224 -10.37 9.87 17.80
N GLN A 225 -9.10 9.57 17.47
CA GLN A 225 -7.94 10.18 18.11
C GLN A 225 -7.69 11.63 17.62
N ARG A 226 -8.18 11.98 16.43
CA ARG A 226 -7.94 13.30 15.82
C ARG A 226 -8.94 14.36 16.26
N PHE A 227 -10.19 13.98 16.54
CA PHE A 227 -11.28 14.91 16.81
C PHE A 227 -11.84 14.73 18.21
N ALA A 228 -12.23 15.85 18.83
CA ALA A 228 -13.11 15.81 19.99
C ALA A 228 -14.46 15.17 19.62
N ASP A 229 -15.18 14.61 20.59
CA ASP A 229 -16.41 13.85 20.34
C ASP A 229 -17.50 14.69 19.64
N ASP A 230 -17.58 15.99 19.92
CA ASP A 230 -18.57 16.91 19.33
C ASP A 230 -18.18 17.42 17.92
N GLU A 231 -16.91 17.26 17.53
CA GLU A 231 -16.38 17.66 16.22
C GLU A 231 -16.22 16.46 15.26
N ARG A 232 -16.48 15.23 15.74
CA ARG A 232 -16.24 14.01 14.97
C ARG A 232 -17.16 13.95 13.74
N PRO A 233 -16.61 13.71 12.54
CA PRO A 233 -17.43 13.47 11.35
C PRO A 233 -18.36 12.28 11.56
N ALA A 234 -19.64 12.43 11.23
CA ALA A 234 -20.61 11.33 11.34
C ALA A 234 -20.32 10.18 10.35
N ASP A 235 -19.75 10.49 9.20
CA ASP A 235 -19.33 9.52 8.18
C ASP A 235 -17.82 9.64 7.96
N HIS A 236 -17.07 8.68 8.53
CA HIS A 236 -15.62 8.63 8.44
C HIS A 236 -15.12 8.41 7.01
N HIS A 237 -15.88 7.68 6.18
CA HIS A 237 -15.51 7.42 4.79
C HIS A 237 -15.67 8.69 3.96
N ALA A 238 -16.82 9.37 4.08
CA ALA A 238 -17.04 10.65 3.41
C ALA A 238 -15.99 11.70 3.81
N TRP A 239 -15.63 11.74 5.09
CA TRP A 239 -14.55 12.60 5.58
C TRP A 239 -13.20 12.27 4.92
N LEU A 240 -12.81 10.99 4.89
CA LEU A 240 -11.57 10.53 4.25
C LEU A 240 -11.53 10.93 2.78
N PHE A 241 -12.57 10.63 2.00
CA PHE A 241 -12.62 10.97 0.57
C PHE A 241 -12.56 12.48 0.35
N GLY A 242 -13.16 13.27 1.24
CA GLY A 242 -13.00 14.72 1.26
C GLY A 242 -11.56 15.18 1.44
N GLN A 243 -10.81 14.56 2.37
CA GLN A 243 -9.38 14.86 2.58
C GLN A 243 -8.53 14.48 1.36
N LEU A 244 -8.71 13.27 0.82
CA LEU A 244 -7.95 12.80 -0.34
C LEU A 244 -8.20 13.67 -1.58
N THR A 245 -9.45 14.12 -1.78
CA THR A 245 -9.81 15.05 -2.85
C THR A 245 -9.17 16.41 -2.64
N ALA A 246 -9.18 16.95 -1.41
CA ALA A 246 -8.54 18.22 -1.11
C ALA A 246 -7.02 18.19 -1.35
N GLU A 247 -6.33 17.14 -0.92
CA GLU A 247 -4.89 16.97 -1.20
C GLU A 247 -4.59 16.79 -2.69
N HIS A 248 -5.49 16.14 -3.44
CA HIS A 248 -5.40 16.10 -4.89
C HIS A 248 -5.53 17.50 -5.51
N THR A 249 -6.51 18.29 -5.10
CA THR A 249 -6.66 19.68 -5.58
C THR A 249 -5.42 20.51 -5.27
N ARG A 250 -4.82 20.37 -4.08
CA ARG A 250 -3.53 21.03 -3.77
C ARG A 250 -2.40 20.55 -4.69
N ARG A 251 -2.29 19.25 -4.92
CA ARG A 251 -1.30 18.65 -5.84
C ARG A 251 -1.43 19.22 -7.25
N MET A 252 -2.66 19.38 -7.76
CA MET A 252 -2.94 19.96 -9.07
C MET A 252 -2.65 21.46 -9.12
N GLY A 253 -3.00 22.21 -8.07
CA GLY A 253 -2.68 23.62 -7.94
C GLY A 253 -1.17 23.90 -7.97
N ARG A 254 -0.35 23.03 -7.37
CA ARG A 254 1.13 23.12 -7.46
C ARG A 254 1.69 22.91 -8.86
N LEU A 255 0.95 22.22 -9.74
CA LEU A 255 1.31 21.99 -11.14
C LEU A 255 0.72 23.05 -12.08
N GLY A 256 -0.03 24.03 -11.56
CA GLY A 256 -0.78 24.98 -12.39
C GLY A 256 -1.92 24.33 -13.19
N LEU A 257 -2.34 23.12 -12.82
CA LEU A 257 -3.36 22.35 -13.52
C LEU A 257 -4.72 22.47 -12.83
N ALA A 258 -5.79 22.44 -13.63
CA ALA A 258 -7.15 22.36 -13.10
C ALA A 258 -7.40 20.99 -12.43
N ALA A 259 -8.10 21.01 -11.30
CA ALA A 259 -8.59 19.81 -10.62
C ALA A 259 -9.97 19.37 -11.12
#